data_AF-A0A7S2HQD5-F1
#
_entry.id   AF-A0A7S2HQD5-F1
#
_cell.length_a   1.000
_cell.length_b   1.000
_cell.length_c   1.000
_cell.angle_alpha   90.00
_cell.angle_beta   90.00
_cell.angle_gamma   90.00
#
_symmetry.space_group_name_H-M   'P 1'
#
loop_
_entity.id
_entity.type
_entity.pdbx_description
1 polymer ?
#
loop_
_entity_poly.entity_id
_entity_poly.type
_entity_poly.pdbx_seq_one_letter_code
_entity_poly.pdbx_strand_id
1 'polypeptide(L)'
;VDALWAAAALDAQGGKKDTASLTKVKDQVPVLADRLLGRIAELEVGSTVDAVWAVASLRKEAPIVDILLPPLTERLVRVSPTLAPRDAASALWAVAELREPYREAGLNLGPLAVLLVKRLVRGLGRGGGEPPAF
;
A
#
# COMPACT_ATOMS: atom_id res chain seq x y z
N VAL A 1 1.17 -3.11 11.31
CA VAL A 1 1.64 -2.93 9.91
C VAL A 1 3.16 -2.97 9.85
N ASP A 2 3.84 -2.57 10.92
CA ASP A 2 5.30 -2.50 11.03
C ASP A 2 6.03 -3.81 10.69
N ALA A 3 5.50 -4.97 11.07
CA ALA A 3 6.12 -6.26 10.75
C ALA A 3 6.02 -6.62 9.25
N LEU A 4 4.88 -6.32 8.61
CA LEU A 4 4.69 -6.57 7.18
C LEU A 4 5.46 -5.53 6.34
N TRP A 5 5.48 -4.28 6.81
CA TRP A 5 6.33 -3.24 6.23
C TRP A 5 7.81 -3.56 6.39
N ALA A 6 8.26 -4.07 7.54
CA ALA A 6 9.64 -4.50 7.74
C ALA A 6 10.02 -5.63 6.79
N ALA A 7 9.14 -6.61 6.60
CA ALA A 7 9.34 -7.69 5.62
C ALA A 7 9.45 -7.13 4.19
N ALA A 8 8.54 -6.24 3.79
CA ALA A 8 8.56 -5.59 2.49
C ALA A 8 9.80 -4.70 2.27
N ALA A 9 10.23 -3.96 3.30
CA ALA A 9 11.39 -3.08 3.26
C ALA A 9 12.71 -3.86 3.17
N LEU A 10 12.77 -5.07 3.76
CA LEU A 10 13.90 -5.98 3.63
C LEU A 10 14.02 -6.55 2.21
N ASP A 11 12.90 -6.88 1.58
CA ASP A 11 12.87 -7.31 0.17
C ASP A 11 13.28 -6.16 -0.79
N ALA A 12 12.71 -4.97 -0.59
CA ALA A 12 12.99 -3.79 -1.41
C ALA A 12 14.47 -3.32 -1.38
N GLN A 13 15.23 -3.65 -0.32
CA GLN A 13 16.64 -3.28 -0.20
C GLN A 13 17.61 -4.23 -0.90
N GLY A 14 17.16 -5.36 -1.48
CA GLY A 14 17.91 -6.16 -2.47
C GLY A 14 19.34 -6.58 -2.10
N GLY A 15 19.75 -6.52 -0.82
CA GLY A 15 21.17 -6.43 -0.50
C GLY A 15 21.53 -7.04 0.86
N LYS A 16 21.98 -8.30 0.81
CA LYS A 16 22.86 -8.97 1.79
C LYS A 16 22.60 -8.61 3.27
N LYS A 17 21.72 -9.35 3.95
CA LYS A 17 21.85 -9.68 5.39
C LYS A 17 20.87 -10.81 5.76
N ASP A 18 21.43 -11.90 6.27
CA ASP A 18 20.80 -13.04 6.94
C ASP A 18 19.58 -13.69 6.24
N THR A 19 19.87 -14.57 5.29
CA THR A 19 18.90 -15.48 4.66
C THR A 19 18.06 -16.26 5.69
N ALA A 20 18.60 -16.56 6.87
CA ALA A 20 17.87 -17.23 7.95
C ALA A 20 16.76 -16.36 8.58
N SER A 21 16.99 -15.06 8.75
CA SER A 21 15.97 -14.12 9.24
C SER A 21 14.90 -13.87 8.18
N LEU A 22 15.31 -13.86 6.91
CA LEU A 22 14.40 -13.70 5.77
C LEU A 22 13.44 -14.90 5.62
N THR A 23 13.93 -16.13 5.77
CA THR A 23 13.07 -17.33 5.78
C THR A 23 12.07 -17.31 6.94
N LYS A 24 12.52 -16.91 8.14
CA LYS A 24 11.66 -16.85 9.32
C LYS A 24 10.55 -15.81 9.19
N VAL A 25 10.85 -14.66 8.57
CA VAL A 25 9.86 -13.62 8.27
C VAL A 25 8.91 -14.11 7.16
N LYS A 26 9.41 -14.80 6.14
CA LYS A 26 8.60 -15.42 5.07
C LYS A 26 7.60 -16.43 5.59
N ASP A 27 8.01 -17.30 6.52
CA ASP A 27 7.11 -18.27 7.18
C ASP A 27 6.01 -17.57 7.99
N GLN A 28 6.25 -16.33 8.43
CA GLN A 28 5.28 -15.52 9.15
C GLN A 28 4.40 -14.66 8.24
N VAL A 29 4.73 -14.48 6.95
CA VAL A 29 3.92 -13.70 6.00
C VAL A 29 2.46 -14.21 5.93
N PRO A 30 2.18 -15.52 5.83
CA PRO A 30 0.80 -16.03 5.85
C PRO A 30 0.04 -15.64 7.12
N VAL A 31 0.68 -15.77 8.28
CA VAL A 31 0.08 -15.46 9.59
C VAL A 31 -0.14 -13.96 9.75
N LEU A 32 0.80 -13.15 9.26
CA LEU A 32 0.69 -11.69 9.27
C LEU A 32 -0.39 -11.22 8.28
N ALA A 33 -0.51 -11.86 7.13
CA ALA A 33 -1.56 -11.58 6.16
C ALA A 33 -2.93 -11.90 6.76
N ASP A 34 -3.12 -13.07 7.35
CA ASP A 34 -4.38 -13.44 8.01
C ASP A 34 -4.76 -12.46 9.14
N ARG A 35 -3.80 -12.12 10.00
CA ARG A 35 -4.00 -11.11 11.05
C ARG A 35 -4.33 -9.73 10.50
N LEU A 36 -3.69 -9.34 9.40
CA LEU A 36 -3.99 -8.07 8.75
C LEU A 36 -5.40 -8.11 8.18
N LEU A 37 -5.79 -9.19 7.51
CA LEU A 37 -7.11 -9.38 6.91
C LEU A 37 -8.22 -9.17 7.93
N GLY A 38 -8.07 -9.70 9.15
CA GLY A 38 -9.00 -9.47 10.26
C GLY A 38 -9.04 -8.03 10.80
N ARG A 39 -8.05 -7.19 10.48
CA ARG A 39 -7.89 -5.82 11.00
C ARG A 39 -7.89 -4.73 9.92
N ILE A 40 -8.05 -5.06 8.63
CA ILE A 40 -8.03 -4.08 7.53
C ILE A 40 -9.04 -2.96 7.75
N ALA A 41 -10.22 -3.28 8.28
CA ALA A 41 -11.26 -2.30 8.55
C ALA A 41 -10.86 -1.25 9.61
N GLU A 42 -9.93 -1.58 10.50
CA GLU A 42 -9.45 -0.74 11.60
C GLU A 42 -8.19 0.06 11.23
N LEU A 43 -7.61 -0.17 10.05
CA LEU A 43 -6.35 0.48 9.68
C LEU A 43 -6.52 1.99 9.52
N GLU A 44 -5.66 2.74 10.21
CA GLU A 44 -5.42 4.16 9.98
C GLU A 44 -5.07 4.46 8.52
N VAL A 45 -5.22 5.71 8.10
CA VAL A 45 -5.01 6.15 6.70
C VAL A 45 -3.59 5.81 6.23
N GLY A 46 -2.56 6.21 6.98
CA GLY A 46 -1.16 5.92 6.65
C GLY A 46 -0.87 4.42 6.63
N SER A 47 -1.36 3.69 7.63
CA SER A 47 -1.22 2.23 7.72
C SER A 47 -1.87 1.48 6.56
N THR A 48 -2.93 2.04 5.95
CA THR A 48 -3.56 1.47 4.76
C THR A 48 -2.63 1.59 3.55
N VAL A 49 -1.99 2.75 3.35
CA VAL A 49 -1.04 2.97 2.25
C VAL A 49 0.20 2.09 2.41
N ASP A 50 0.74 2.02 3.63
CA ASP A 50 1.89 1.16 3.94
C ASP A 50 1.56 -0.32 3.73
N ALA A 51 0.34 -0.75 4.07
CA ALA A 51 -0.11 -2.11 3.83
C ALA A 51 -0.20 -2.44 2.33
N VAL A 52 -0.76 -1.54 1.51
CA VAL A 52 -0.84 -1.72 0.05
C VAL A 52 0.56 -1.77 -0.55
N TRP A 53 1.48 -0.90 -0.09
CA TRP A 53 2.88 -0.95 -0.51
C TRP A 53 3.56 -2.26 -0.11
N ALA A 54 3.34 -2.72 1.12
CA ALA A 54 3.95 -3.95 1.61
C ALA A 54 3.49 -5.19 0.82
N VAL A 55 2.21 -5.24 0.43
CA VAL A 55 1.69 -6.28 -0.47
C VAL A 55 2.35 -6.19 -1.85
N ALA A 56 2.52 -4.98 -2.40
CA ALA A 56 3.20 -4.78 -3.67
C ALA A 56 4.64 -5.32 -3.70
N SER A 57 5.39 -5.16 -2.59
CA SER A 57 6.75 -5.69 -2.46
C SER A 57 6.74 -7.21 -2.20
N LEU A 58 5.97 -7.68 -1.22
CA LEU A 58 6.04 -9.07 -0.76
C LEU A 58 5.45 -10.10 -1.72
N ARG A 59 4.54 -9.71 -2.61
CA ARG A 59 3.90 -10.65 -3.55
C ARG A 59 4.87 -11.42 -4.44
N LYS A 60 6.05 -10.84 -4.75
CA LYS A 60 7.07 -11.48 -5.58
C LYS A 60 7.63 -12.74 -4.89
N GLU A 61 7.64 -12.74 -3.57
CA GLU A 61 8.17 -13.83 -2.75
C GLU A 61 7.07 -14.68 -2.09
N ALA A 62 5.90 -14.10 -1.84
CA ALA A 62 4.79 -14.73 -1.13
C ALA A 62 3.44 -14.37 -1.78
N PRO A 63 2.98 -15.09 -2.83
CA PRO A 63 1.73 -14.77 -3.53
C PRO A 63 0.48 -14.87 -2.63
N ILE A 64 0.59 -15.50 -1.45
CA ILE A 64 -0.48 -15.54 -0.46
C ILE A 64 -0.95 -14.15 0.00
N VAL A 65 -0.13 -13.10 -0.14
CA VAL A 65 -0.55 -11.73 0.23
C VAL A 65 -1.60 -11.15 -0.72
N ASP A 66 -1.85 -11.76 -1.88
CA ASP A 66 -2.85 -11.28 -2.84
C ASP A 66 -4.28 -11.37 -2.29
N ILE A 67 -4.53 -12.24 -1.29
CA ILE A 67 -5.81 -12.30 -0.56
C ILE A 67 -6.17 -10.98 0.12
N LEU A 68 -5.17 -10.13 0.38
CA LEU A 68 -5.33 -8.83 1.01
C LEU A 68 -5.75 -7.76 0.00
N LEU A 69 -5.59 -7.99 -1.30
CA LEU A 69 -5.85 -6.99 -2.33
C LEU A 69 -7.31 -6.53 -2.32
N PRO A 70 -8.34 -7.40 -2.37
CA PRO A 70 -9.73 -6.94 -2.35
C PRO A 70 -10.08 -6.08 -1.12
N PRO A 71 -9.82 -6.52 0.13
CA PRO A 71 -10.16 -5.72 1.31
C PRO A 71 -9.29 -4.45 1.46
N LEU A 72 -8.00 -4.50 1.12
CA LEU A 72 -7.15 -3.30 1.12
C LEU A 72 -7.60 -2.29 0.07
N THR A 73 -8.04 -2.75 -1.10
CA THR A 73 -8.61 -1.90 -2.15
C THR A 73 -9.83 -1.16 -1.64
N GLU A 74 -10.77 -1.88 -1.01
CA GLU A 74 -11.97 -1.27 -0.46
C GLU A 74 -11.62 -0.25 0.63
N ARG A 75 -10.70 -0.59 1.53
CA ARG A 75 -10.21 0.33 2.56
C ARG A 75 -9.57 1.57 1.93
N LEU A 76 -8.73 1.39 0.91
CA LEU A 76 -8.07 2.47 0.18
C LEU A 76 -9.07 3.41 -0.48
N VAL A 77 -10.14 2.88 -1.10
CA VAL A 77 -11.24 3.70 -1.63
C VAL A 77 -11.90 4.53 -0.53
N ARG A 78 -12.20 3.91 0.63
CA ARG A 78 -12.81 4.60 1.78
C ARG A 78 -11.92 5.69 2.38
N VAL A 79 -10.60 5.48 2.48
CA VAL A 79 -9.66 6.46 3.03
C VAL A 79 -9.12 7.44 1.97
N SER A 80 -9.35 7.18 0.68
CA SER A 80 -8.93 8.06 -0.40
C SER A 80 -9.35 9.53 -0.24
N PRO A 81 -10.51 9.87 0.38
CA PRO A 81 -10.89 11.26 0.58
C PRO A 81 -10.01 12.01 1.60
N THR A 82 -9.35 11.28 2.49
CA THR A 82 -8.56 11.81 3.62
C THR A 82 -7.05 11.69 3.41
N LEU A 83 -6.61 11.09 2.30
CA LEU A 83 -5.19 10.95 1.99
C LEU A 83 -4.51 12.31 1.80
N ALA A 84 -3.36 12.47 2.43
CA ALA A 84 -2.45 13.56 2.09
C ALA A 84 -1.90 13.37 0.66
N PRO A 85 -1.45 14.44 -0.02
CA PRO A 85 -0.98 14.35 -1.40
C PRO A 85 0.19 13.39 -1.58
N ARG A 86 1.11 13.35 -0.61
CA ARG A 86 2.23 12.41 -0.55
C ARG A 86 1.74 10.96 -0.50
N ASP A 87 0.81 10.66 0.41
CA ASP A 87 0.28 9.31 0.60
C ASP A 87 -0.56 8.86 -0.60
N ALA A 88 -1.26 9.79 -1.25
CA ALA A 88 -1.95 9.53 -2.52
C ALA A 88 -0.98 9.15 -3.64
N ALA A 89 0.20 9.79 -3.73
CA ALA A 89 1.24 9.42 -4.69
C ALA A 89 1.82 8.03 -4.39
N SER A 90 2.14 7.74 -3.12
CA SER A 90 2.63 6.43 -2.70
C SER A 90 1.61 5.31 -2.98
N ALA A 91 0.34 5.54 -2.64
CA ALA A 91 -0.74 4.60 -2.94
C ALA A 91 -0.91 4.39 -4.45
N LEU A 92 -0.81 5.47 -5.26
CA LEU A 92 -0.92 5.37 -6.71
C LEU A 92 0.21 4.53 -7.31
N TRP A 93 1.44 4.70 -6.81
CA TRP A 93 2.57 3.87 -7.25
C TRP A 93 2.38 2.40 -6.86
N ALA A 94 1.98 2.11 -5.62
CA ALA A 94 1.73 0.75 -5.17
C ALA A 94 0.66 0.06 -6.03
N VAL A 95 -0.43 0.78 -6.31
CA VAL A 95 -1.51 0.32 -7.17
C VAL A 95 -1.04 0.07 -8.61
N ALA A 96 -0.14 0.90 -9.13
CA ALA A 96 0.43 0.71 -10.46
C ALA A 96 1.33 -0.53 -10.54
N GLU A 97 2.16 -0.77 -9.52
CA GLU A 97 2.95 -2.00 -9.37
C GLU A 97 2.03 -3.23 -9.30
N LEU A 98 0.92 -3.13 -8.58
CA LEU A 98 -0.06 -4.19 -8.38
C LEU A 98 -1.06 -4.36 -9.54
N ARG A 99 -0.84 -3.71 -10.70
CA ARG A 99 -1.82 -3.72 -11.81
C ARG A 99 -2.22 -5.13 -12.28
N GLU A 100 -1.26 -6.04 -12.42
CA GLU A 100 -1.52 -7.40 -12.89
C GLU A 100 -2.27 -8.24 -11.84
N PRO A 101 -1.85 -8.28 -10.55
CA PRO A 101 -2.64 -8.93 -9.49
C PRO A 101 -4.06 -8.42 -9.34
N TYR A 102 -4.27 -7.10 -9.48
CA TYR A 102 -5.62 -6.54 -9.45
C TYR A 102 -6.46 -7.01 -10.63
N ARG A 103 -5.86 -7.13 -11.82
CA ARG A 103 -6.53 -7.71 -12.99
C ARG A 103 -6.90 -9.17 -12.74
N GLU A 104 -5.99 -9.98 -12.20
CA GLU A 104 -6.22 -11.38 -11.84
C GLU A 104 -7.32 -11.53 -10.78
N ALA A 105 -7.34 -10.63 -9.80
CA ALA A 105 -8.38 -10.55 -8.77
C ALA A 105 -9.70 -9.95 -9.27
N GLY A 106 -9.80 -9.53 -10.54
CA GLY A 106 -11.00 -8.91 -11.12
C GLY A 106 -11.33 -7.52 -10.57
N LEU A 107 -10.37 -6.84 -9.94
CA LEU A 107 -10.54 -5.53 -9.32
C LEU A 107 -10.39 -4.40 -10.35
N ASN A 108 -11.37 -3.49 -10.38
CA ASN A 108 -11.33 -2.35 -11.30
C ASN A 108 -10.48 -1.21 -10.73
N LEU A 109 -9.28 -1.06 -11.27
CA LEU A 109 -8.34 0.01 -10.91
C LEU A 109 -8.72 1.40 -11.43
N GLY A 110 -9.56 1.49 -12.46
CA GLY A 110 -9.88 2.76 -13.12
C GLY A 110 -10.44 3.81 -12.15
N PRO A 111 -11.53 3.52 -11.43
CA PRO A 111 -12.10 4.44 -10.45
C PRO A 111 -11.11 4.81 -9.33
N LEU A 112 -10.34 3.84 -8.85
CA LEU A 112 -9.38 4.04 -7.77
C LEU A 112 -8.23 4.95 -8.20
N ALA A 113 -7.64 4.70 -9.36
CA ALA A 113 -6.57 5.52 -9.92
C ALA A 113 -7.04 6.96 -10.14
N VAL A 114 -8.26 7.17 -10.67
CA VAL A 114 -8.84 8.51 -10.83
C VAL A 114 -9.02 9.21 -9.50
N LEU A 115 -9.48 8.51 -8.46
CA LEU A 115 -9.61 9.08 -7.10
C LEU A 115 -8.26 9.53 -6.54
N LEU A 116 -7.23 8.69 -6.65
CA LEU A 116 -5.88 9.01 -6.16
C LEU A 116 -5.26 10.17 -6.93
N VAL A 117 -5.36 10.18 -8.27
CA VAL A 117 -4.87 11.29 -9.12
C VAL A 117 -5.60 12.59 -8.78
N LYS A 118 -6.93 12.55 -8.62
CA LYS A 118 -7.71 13.73 -8.22
C LYS A 118 -7.27 14.28 -6.87
N ARG A 119 -6.86 13.42 -5.93
CA ARG A 119 -6.34 13.82 -4.62
C ARG A 119 -4.95 14.45 -4.73
N LEU A 120 -4.07 13.84 -5.50
CA LEU A 120 -2.74 14.38 -5.78
C LEU A 120 -2.82 15.78 -6.40
N VAL A 121 -3.64 15.94 -7.45
CA VAL A 121 -3.83 17.22 -8.16
C VAL A 121 -4.45 18.29 -7.25
N ARG A 122 -5.46 17.92 -6.42
CA ARG A 122 -6.05 18.85 -5.45
C ARG A 122 -5.06 19.28 -4.37
N GLY A 123 -4.14 18.40 -3.99
CA GLY A 123 -3.04 18.71 -3.07
C GLY A 123 -2.05 19.71 -3.66
N LEU A 124 -1.69 19.54 -4.93
CA LEU A 124 -0.79 20.43 -5.66
C LEU A 124 -1.43 21.81 -5.93
N GLY A 125 -2.74 21.86 -6.18
CA GLY A 125 -3.46 23.11 -6.45
C GLY A 125 -3.63 24.05 -5.25
N ARG A 126 -3.35 23.61 -4.02
CA ARG A 126 -3.39 24.46 -2.80
C ARG A 126 -2.04 25.06 -2.40
N GLY A 127 -0.96 24.80 -3.14
CA GLY A 127 0.36 25.40 -2.90
C GLY A 127 0.58 26.76 -3.58
N GLY A 128 -0.45 27.35 -4.20
CA GLY A 128 -0.31 28.53 -5.07
C GLY A 128 -1.10 29.77 -4.63
N GLY A 129 -1.23 30.03 -3.33
CA GLY A 129 -1.94 31.22 -2.86
C GLY A 129 -1.70 31.52 -1.39
N GLU A 130 -0.59 32.20 -1.10
CA GLU A 130 -0.46 33.35 -0.19
C GLU A 130 1.04 33.61 0.03
N PRO A 131 1.61 34.75 -0.42
CA PRO A 131 2.94 35.14 0.03
C PRO A 131 2.86 35.44 1.55
N PRO A 132 3.87 35.02 2.35
CA PRO A 132 3.92 35.44 3.74
C PRO A 132 4.02 36.96 3.79
N ALA A 133 3.05 37.61 4.41
CA ALA A 133 3.15 39.01 4.78
C ALA A 133 4.26 39.14 5.84
N PHE A 134 5.43 39.61 5.41
CA PHE A 134 6.47 40.17 6.25
C PHE A 134 6.69 41.62 5.84
#